data_AF-A0A7R9G6P3-F1
#
_entry.id   AF-A0A7R9G6P3-F1
#
_cell.length_a   1.000
_cell.length_b   1.000
_cell.length_c   1.000
_cell.angle_alpha   90.00
_cell.angle_beta   90.00
_cell.angle_gamma   90.00
#
_symmetry.space_group_name_H-M   'P 1'
#
loop_
_entity.id
_entity.type
_entity.pdbx_description
1 polymer ?
#
loop_
_entity_poly.entity_id
_entity_poly.type
_entity_poly.pdbx_seq_one_letter_code
_entity_poly.pdbx_strand_id
1 'polypeptide(L)'
;MYWTNWNSHSPSVQRAYFTGFDLESIITTNIRMPNALTLDHKARKLYWGDARLDKIERAEYDGSNRIILGKVTPQHPFDLAVYGDYIFWTDWVLHAVIRANKYTGDDWVWLRKEVPRPMGIIAVANDTTDCESHLESGFSNACLVLNGGCEDICTLDAAGEPICSCFPGRELIVGGTRCASSDTNCTADSFRCSSDACIPYHLTCDGIGHCADSSDEDTTYCAFRECHDGYFQCSNNRCVFDNHTCNNMNDCGDGSDELNCTCTDESHFRCASGTCILSSFRCDHDADCLDASDEMNC
;
A
#
# COMPACT_ATOMS: atom_id res chain seq x y z
N MET A 1 8.81 -10.11 4.12
CA MET A 1 10.19 -10.35 3.64
C MET A 1 10.80 -11.57 4.31
N TYR A 2 11.75 -12.23 3.65
CA TYR A 2 12.50 -13.37 4.18
C TYR A 2 14.00 -13.10 4.02
N TRP A 3 14.81 -13.52 4.98
CA TRP A 3 16.27 -13.40 4.92
C TRP A 3 16.96 -14.51 5.70
N THR A 4 18.25 -14.69 5.43
CA THR A 4 19.11 -15.65 6.12
C THR A 4 19.99 -14.95 7.13
N ASN A 5 20.10 -15.50 8.33
CA ASN A 5 20.96 -15.02 9.40
C ASN A 5 22.12 -16.00 9.61
N TRP A 6 23.36 -15.53 9.41
CA TRP A 6 24.58 -16.33 9.53
C TRP A 6 25.25 -16.21 10.91
N ASN A 7 24.49 -15.85 11.95
CA ASN A 7 25.02 -15.82 13.30
C ASN A 7 25.63 -17.19 13.66
N SER A 8 26.90 -17.19 14.05
CA SER A 8 27.65 -18.42 14.38
C SER A 8 27.03 -19.23 15.51
N HIS A 9 26.28 -18.58 16.41
CA HIS A 9 25.64 -19.21 17.57
C HIS A 9 24.21 -19.67 17.28
N SER A 10 23.46 -18.90 16.48
CA SER A 10 22.06 -19.17 16.17
C SER A 10 21.75 -18.85 14.69
N PRO A 11 22.27 -19.65 13.75
CA PRO A 11 21.97 -19.48 12.34
C PRO A 11 20.49 -19.77 12.10
N SER A 12 19.85 -18.97 11.25
CA SER A 12 18.41 -19.12 11.02
C SER A 12 17.97 -18.58 9.67
N VAL A 13 16.80 -19.01 9.22
CA VAL A 13 16.02 -18.29 8.22
C VAL A 13 14.91 -17.56 8.96
N GLN A 14 14.77 -16.27 8.67
CA GLN A 14 13.88 -15.36 9.39
C GLN A 14 12.92 -14.69 8.41
N ARG A 15 11.78 -14.24 8.94
CA ARG A 15 10.79 -13.47 8.23
C ARG A 15 10.26 -12.33 9.10
N ALA A 16 9.73 -11.31 8.43
CA ALA A 16 9.03 -10.18 9.04
C ALA A 16 8.15 -9.53 7.98
N TYR A 17 7.22 -8.67 8.39
CA TYR A 17 6.55 -7.76 7.47
C TYR A 17 7.54 -6.73 6.91
N PHE A 18 7.21 -6.07 5.80
CA PHE A 18 8.07 -5.01 5.24
C PHE A 18 8.22 -3.81 6.18
N THR A 19 7.29 -3.64 7.12
CA THR A 19 7.36 -2.68 8.22
C THR A 19 8.38 -3.06 9.30
N GLY A 20 8.96 -4.27 9.24
CA GLY A 20 9.83 -4.82 10.29
C GLY A 20 9.07 -5.41 11.49
N PHE A 21 7.74 -5.37 11.48
CA PHE A 21 6.90 -6.00 12.50
C PHE A 21 6.89 -7.53 12.37
N ASP A 22 6.51 -8.22 13.45
CA ASP A 22 6.34 -9.68 13.55
C ASP A 22 7.59 -10.46 13.09
N LEU A 23 8.73 -10.11 13.69
CA LEU A 23 9.98 -10.81 13.41
C LEU A 23 9.94 -12.22 13.97
N GLU A 24 10.06 -13.20 13.08
CA GLU A 24 10.00 -14.62 13.41
C GLU A 24 11.18 -15.39 12.80
N SER A 25 11.74 -16.33 13.56
CA SER A 25 12.75 -17.27 13.06
C SER A 25 12.10 -18.61 12.72
N ILE A 26 11.80 -18.81 11.43
CA ILE A 26 11.05 -19.97 10.92
C ILE A 26 11.89 -21.25 10.77
N ILE A 27 13.21 -21.12 10.58
CA ILE A 27 14.13 -22.27 10.51
C ILE A 27 15.29 -22.01 11.46
N THR A 28 15.41 -22.85 12.50
CA THR A 28 16.45 -22.72 13.54
C THR A 28 17.23 -24.01 13.79
N THR A 29 16.76 -25.13 13.24
CA THR A 29 17.34 -26.46 13.46
C THR A 29 18.07 -26.96 12.22
N ASN A 30 19.13 -27.77 12.40
CA ASN A 30 19.86 -28.41 11.30
C ASN A 30 20.22 -27.42 10.17
N ILE A 31 20.72 -26.25 10.57
CA ILE A 31 21.09 -25.13 9.72
C ILE A 31 22.42 -24.59 10.26
N ARG A 32 23.33 -24.21 9.37
CA ARG A 32 24.68 -23.74 9.71
C ARG A 32 25.07 -22.53 8.90
N MET A 33 25.03 -22.65 7.58
CA MET A 33 25.47 -21.58 6.68
C MET A 33 24.46 -21.39 5.54
N PRO A 34 23.27 -20.84 5.83
CA PRO A 34 22.23 -20.65 4.84
C PRO A 34 22.59 -19.49 3.90
N ASN A 35 23.35 -19.79 2.85
CA ASN A 35 23.89 -18.75 1.96
C ASN A 35 22.88 -18.24 0.94
N ALA A 36 22.02 -19.14 0.48
CA ALA A 36 21.13 -18.89 -0.63
C ALA A 36 19.67 -18.98 -0.16
N LEU A 37 18.82 -18.11 -0.68
CA LEU A 37 17.40 -18.05 -0.35
C LEU A 37 16.60 -17.64 -1.59
N THR A 38 15.53 -18.37 -1.89
CA THR A 38 14.62 -18.01 -2.98
C THR A 38 13.20 -18.46 -2.68
N LEU A 39 12.23 -17.81 -3.33
CA LEU A 39 10.80 -18.01 -3.13
C LEU A 39 10.17 -18.49 -4.43
N ASP A 40 9.25 -19.45 -4.30
CA ASP A 40 8.36 -19.88 -5.37
C ASP A 40 6.95 -19.46 -5.00
N HIS A 41 6.47 -18.38 -5.59
CA HIS A 41 5.15 -17.79 -5.29
C HIS A 41 4.01 -18.73 -5.71
N LYS A 42 4.10 -19.29 -6.91
CA LYS A 42 3.11 -20.23 -7.44
C LYS A 42 2.96 -21.50 -6.60
N ALA A 43 4.08 -22.08 -6.14
CA ALA A 43 4.05 -23.27 -5.28
C ALA A 43 3.88 -22.94 -3.78
N ARG A 44 3.95 -21.65 -3.39
CA ARG A 44 3.99 -21.15 -2.00
C ARG A 44 5.10 -21.79 -1.17
N LYS A 45 6.29 -21.93 -1.75
CA LYS A 45 7.44 -22.59 -1.12
C LYS A 45 8.62 -21.66 -0.93
N LEU A 46 9.33 -21.88 0.19
CA LEU A 46 10.62 -21.29 0.50
C LEU A 46 11.71 -22.30 0.20
N TYR A 47 12.77 -21.89 -0.49
CA TYR A 47 13.95 -22.72 -0.76
C TYR A 47 15.20 -22.04 -0.20
N TRP A 48 16.08 -22.82 0.43
CA TRP A 48 17.37 -22.32 0.88
C TRP A 48 18.48 -23.35 0.69
N GLY A 49 19.71 -22.85 0.51
CA GLY A 49 20.91 -23.65 0.34
C GLY A 49 21.82 -23.48 1.55
N ASP A 50 22.21 -24.59 2.17
CA ASP A 50 23.19 -24.58 3.26
C ASP A 50 24.56 -24.98 2.72
N ALA A 51 25.51 -24.05 2.77
CA ALA A 51 26.85 -24.23 2.22
C ALA A 51 27.84 -24.95 3.16
N ARG A 52 27.40 -25.28 4.37
CA ARG A 52 28.19 -26.07 5.33
C ARG A 52 27.66 -27.49 5.46
N LEU A 53 26.37 -27.68 5.22
CA LEU A 53 25.68 -28.97 5.28
C LEU A 53 25.43 -29.59 3.90
N ASP A 54 25.89 -28.95 2.83
CA ASP A 54 25.92 -29.49 1.47
C ASP A 54 24.54 -29.97 1.00
N LYS A 55 23.52 -29.15 1.26
CA LYS A 55 22.11 -29.47 0.95
C LYS A 55 21.31 -28.25 0.53
N ILE A 56 20.31 -28.49 -0.31
CA ILE A 56 19.22 -27.55 -0.58
C ILE A 56 17.95 -28.12 0.04
N GLU A 57 17.22 -27.26 0.72
CA GLU A 57 16.00 -27.61 1.44
C GLU A 57 14.85 -26.73 0.98
N ARG A 58 13.64 -27.24 1.20
CA ARG A 58 12.38 -26.56 0.91
C ARG A 58 11.42 -26.69 2.08
N ALA A 59 10.67 -25.64 2.36
CA ALA A 59 9.57 -25.64 3.32
C ALA A 59 8.39 -24.81 2.79
N GLU A 60 7.27 -24.82 3.52
CA GLU A 60 6.27 -23.75 3.41
C GLU A 60 6.84 -22.42 3.92
N TYR A 61 6.10 -21.33 3.70
CA TYR A 61 6.44 -19.99 4.18
C TYR A 61 6.47 -19.83 5.72
N ASP A 62 5.82 -20.71 6.47
CA ASP A 62 5.89 -20.77 7.94
C ASP A 62 7.02 -21.68 8.46
N GLY A 63 7.81 -22.28 7.55
CA GLY A 63 8.87 -23.23 7.90
C GLY A 63 8.38 -24.68 8.12
N SER A 64 7.07 -24.94 8.01
CA SER A 64 6.51 -26.28 8.09
C SER A 64 6.79 -27.10 6.81
N ASN A 65 6.49 -28.41 6.85
CA ASN A 65 6.73 -29.35 5.75
C ASN A 65 8.14 -29.27 5.15
N ARG A 66 9.16 -29.15 6.01
CA ARG A 66 10.56 -29.12 5.61
C ARG A 66 11.00 -30.43 4.96
N ILE A 67 11.54 -30.33 3.76
CA ILE A 67 12.03 -31.45 2.94
C ILE A 67 13.43 -31.12 2.41
N ILE A 68 14.33 -32.09 2.43
CA ILE A 68 15.65 -32.01 1.80
C ILE A 68 15.53 -32.51 0.36
N LEU A 69 16.08 -31.78 -0.62
CA LEU A 69 16.15 -32.22 -2.01
C LEU A 69 17.25 -33.28 -2.17
N GLY A 70 16.94 -34.51 -1.74
CA GLY A 70 17.93 -35.55 -1.42
C GLY A 70 18.77 -36.13 -2.57
N LYS A 71 18.45 -35.85 -3.85
CA LYS A 71 19.25 -36.34 -5.00
C LYS A 71 20.27 -35.34 -5.52
N VAL A 72 20.23 -34.10 -5.03
CA VAL A 72 21.22 -33.08 -5.32
C VAL A 72 22.11 -32.91 -4.10
N THR A 73 23.41 -33.13 -4.27
CA THR A 73 24.42 -32.82 -3.25
C THR A 73 25.22 -31.61 -3.70
N PRO A 74 24.73 -30.39 -3.47
CA PRO A 74 25.52 -29.19 -3.72
C PRO A 74 26.73 -29.21 -2.77
N GLN A 75 27.85 -28.64 -3.17
CA GLN A 75 29.07 -28.62 -2.36
C GLN A 75 29.27 -27.28 -1.67
N HIS A 76 28.91 -26.19 -2.35
CA HIS A 76 28.95 -24.86 -1.76
C HIS A 76 27.98 -23.92 -2.51
N PRO A 77 26.66 -24.09 -2.33
CA PRO A 77 25.67 -23.23 -2.95
C PRO A 77 25.86 -21.79 -2.45
N PHE A 78 25.99 -20.85 -3.38
CA PHE A 78 26.08 -19.43 -3.05
C PHE A 78 24.74 -18.72 -3.21
N ASP A 79 24.05 -18.93 -4.32
CA ASP A 79 22.74 -18.36 -4.59
C ASP A 79 21.81 -19.35 -5.30
N LEU A 80 20.50 -19.11 -5.20
CA LEU A 80 19.43 -19.97 -5.70
C LEU A 80 18.41 -19.15 -6.50
N ALA A 81 17.92 -19.74 -7.59
CA ALA A 81 16.76 -19.22 -8.31
C ALA A 81 15.79 -20.37 -8.61
N VAL A 82 14.49 -20.07 -8.67
CA VAL A 82 13.46 -21.02 -9.09
C VAL A 82 12.75 -20.46 -10.32
N TYR A 83 12.50 -21.32 -11.31
CA TYR A 83 11.69 -20.98 -12.47
C TYR A 83 11.05 -22.23 -13.07
N GLY A 84 9.74 -22.16 -13.33
CA GLY A 84 8.96 -23.33 -13.79
C GLY A 84 9.10 -24.50 -12.81
N ASP A 85 9.40 -25.68 -13.33
CA ASP A 85 9.59 -26.91 -12.52
C ASP A 85 11.02 -27.12 -12.01
N TYR A 86 11.87 -26.11 -12.15
CA TYR A 86 13.31 -26.23 -11.91
C TYR A 86 13.83 -25.28 -10.84
N ILE A 87 14.84 -25.75 -10.13
CA ILE A 87 15.69 -24.97 -9.25
C ILE A 87 17.09 -24.86 -9.83
N PHE A 88 17.69 -23.69 -9.70
CA PHE A 88 18.97 -23.32 -10.24
C PHE A 88 19.86 -22.86 -9.10
N TRP A 89 21.14 -23.25 -9.09
CA TRP A 89 22.07 -22.77 -8.08
C TRP A 89 23.46 -22.54 -8.65
N THR A 90 24.17 -21.63 -8.01
CA THR A 90 25.59 -21.37 -8.23
C THR A 90 26.41 -22.09 -7.18
N ASP A 91 27.44 -22.83 -7.61
CA ASP A 91 28.28 -23.61 -6.71
C ASP A 91 29.75 -23.20 -6.85
N TRP A 92 30.35 -22.80 -5.73
CA TRP A 92 31.75 -22.35 -5.69
C TRP A 92 32.76 -23.48 -5.81
N VAL A 93 32.44 -24.67 -5.33
CA VAL A 93 33.35 -25.83 -5.32
C VAL A 93 33.26 -26.58 -6.65
N LEU A 94 32.04 -26.71 -7.20
CA LEU A 94 31.84 -27.32 -8.51
C LEU A 94 32.17 -26.38 -9.68
N HIS A 95 32.45 -25.11 -9.41
CA HIS A 95 32.76 -24.08 -10.41
C HIS A 95 31.72 -24.03 -11.54
N ALA A 96 30.44 -23.97 -11.17
CA ALA A 96 29.36 -24.21 -12.10
C ALA A 96 28.03 -23.55 -11.74
N VAL A 97 27.19 -23.48 -12.77
CA VAL A 97 25.76 -23.20 -12.64
C VAL A 97 25.02 -24.48 -12.99
N ILE A 98 24.16 -24.94 -12.08
CA ILE A 98 23.50 -26.23 -12.17
C ILE A 98 21.99 -26.01 -12.03
N ARG A 99 21.19 -26.83 -12.71
CA ARG A 99 19.74 -26.87 -12.61
C ARG A 99 19.29 -28.28 -12.23
N ALA A 100 18.25 -28.43 -11.43
CA ALA A 100 17.59 -29.71 -11.14
C ALA A 100 16.06 -29.54 -11.02
N ASN A 101 15.32 -30.64 -11.02
CA ASN A 101 13.87 -30.63 -10.76
C ASN A 101 13.60 -30.16 -9.31
N LYS A 102 12.74 -29.16 -9.14
CA LYS A 102 12.49 -28.53 -7.83
C LYS A 102 11.66 -29.38 -6.85
N TYR A 103 11.06 -30.48 -7.30
CA TYR A 103 10.22 -31.37 -6.51
C TYR A 103 10.98 -32.61 -6.04
N THR A 104 11.76 -33.22 -6.94
CA THR A 104 12.47 -34.48 -6.68
C THR A 104 13.96 -34.31 -6.46
N GLY A 105 14.55 -33.23 -6.97
CA GLY A 105 16.01 -33.09 -7.08
C GLY A 105 16.63 -33.95 -8.19
N ASP A 106 15.82 -34.55 -9.06
CA ASP A 106 16.29 -35.30 -10.24
C ASP A 106 16.64 -34.38 -11.42
N ASP A 107 16.99 -34.99 -12.56
CA ASP A 107 17.21 -34.32 -13.85
C ASP A 107 18.18 -33.15 -13.77
N TRP A 108 19.24 -33.36 -12.97
CA TRP A 108 20.22 -32.32 -12.75
C TRP A 108 21.12 -32.16 -13.99
N VAL A 109 21.32 -30.92 -14.41
CA VAL A 109 22.03 -30.54 -15.64
C VAL A 109 23.02 -29.44 -15.31
N TRP A 110 24.25 -29.61 -15.83
CA TRP A 110 25.24 -28.55 -15.87
C TRP A 110 24.85 -27.52 -16.93
N LEU A 111 24.39 -26.34 -16.51
CA LEU A 111 24.11 -25.25 -17.44
C LEU A 111 25.41 -24.59 -17.91
N ARG A 112 26.34 -24.39 -16.97
CA ARG A 112 27.69 -23.88 -17.23
C ARG A 112 28.68 -24.55 -16.30
N LYS A 113 29.86 -24.88 -16.84
CA LYS A 113 31.02 -25.39 -16.11
C LYS A 113 32.16 -24.39 -16.22
N GLU A 114 33.18 -24.56 -15.39
CA GLU A 114 34.41 -23.74 -15.40
C GLU A 114 34.15 -22.27 -15.11
N VAL A 115 33.14 -21.99 -14.28
CA VAL A 115 32.89 -20.66 -13.73
C VAL A 115 33.65 -20.56 -12.41
N PRO A 116 34.78 -19.84 -12.31
CA PRO A 116 35.70 -19.98 -11.17
C PRO A 116 35.09 -19.57 -9.83
N ARG A 117 34.06 -18.72 -9.84
CA ARG A 117 33.37 -18.27 -8.63
C ARG A 117 31.99 -17.66 -8.98
N PRO A 118 30.98 -18.49 -9.27
CA PRO A 118 29.66 -17.96 -9.63
C PRO A 118 29.03 -17.31 -8.39
N MET A 119 28.64 -16.04 -8.51
CA MET A 119 27.99 -15.26 -7.45
C MET A 119 26.47 -15.46 -7.54
N GLY A 120 25.70 -14.38 -7.62
CA GLY A 120 24.24 -14.43 -7.67
C GLY A 120 23.70 -15.05 -8.95
N ILE A 121 22.49 -15.60 -8.83
CA ILE A 121 21.68 -16.06 -9.95
C ILE A 121 20.24 -15.62 -9.74
N ILE A 122 19.67 -15.00 -10.77
CA ILE A 122 18.26 -14.62 -10.80
C ILE A 122 17.64 -15.14 -12.09
N ALA A 123 16.46 -15.74 -11.99
CA ALA A 123 15.66 -16.10 -13.15
C ALA A 123 14.71 -14.96 -13.46
N VAL A 124 14.80 -14.42 -14.68
CA VAL A 124 13.93 -13.35 -15.18
C VAL A 124 13.25 -13.86 -16.43
N ALA A 125 11.92 -13.90 -16.41
CA ALA A 125 11.10 -14.22 -17.57
C ALA A 125 9.84 -13.34 -17.59
N ASN A 126 9.14 -13.29 -18.72
CA ASN A 126 7.96 -12.42 -18.86
C ASN A 126 6.83 -12.78 -17.89
N ASP A 127 6.80 -14.02 -17.40
CA ASP A 127 5.85 -14.56 -16.44
C ASP A 127 6.40 -14.60 -15.00
N THR A 128 7.61 -14.07 -14.74
CA THR A 128 8.16 -13.98 -13.36
C THR A 128 7.53 -12.87 -12.53
N THR A 129 6.71 -12.00 -13.12
CA THR A 129 5.79 -11.08 -12.40
C THR A 129 4.60 -11.86 -11.83
N ASP A 130 4.89 -12.93 -11.11
CA ASP A 130 3.94 -13.92 -10.58
C ASP A 130 2.96 -13.31 -9.55
N CYS A 131 3.24 -12.11 -9.04
CA CYS A 131 2.32 -11.37 -8.16
C CYS A 131 1.03 -10.92 -8.86
N GLU A 132 1.02 -10.77 -10.20
CA GLU A 132 -0.19 -10.39 -10.96
C GLU A 132 -1.11 -11.59 -11.24
N SER A 133 -0.58 -12.81 -11.19
CA SER A 133 -1.37 -14.04 -11.37
C SER A 133 -2.40 -14.26 -10.23
N HIS A 134 -2.29 -13.49 -9.15
CA HIS A 134 -3.23 -13.45 -8.03
C HIS A 134 -4.50 -12.64 -8.29
N LEU A 135 -4.67 -12.04 -9.48
CA LEU A 135 -5.94 -11.40 -9.87
C LEU A 135 -7.12 -12.39 -9.84
N GLU A 136 -6.89 -13.69 -10.04
CA GLU A 136 -7.91 -14.75 -9.91
C GLU A 136 -8.24 -15.10 -8.45
N SER A 137 -7.42 -14.66 -7.48
CA SER A 137 -7.65 -14.86 -6.03
C SER A 137 -8.22 -13.64 -5.31
N GLY A 138 -8.59 -12.58 -6.05
CA GLY A 138 -9.18 -11.36 -5.48
C GLY A 138 -8.20 -10.49 -4.68
N PHE A 139 -6.90 -10.81 -4.68
CA PHE A 139 -5.88 -10.05 -3.97
C PHE A 139 -5.23 -9.05 -4.94
N SER A 140 -5.76 -7.83 -4.97
CA SER A 140 -5.16 -6.69 -5.69
C SER A 140 -4.21 -5.96 -4.75
N ASN A 141 -2.97 -5.74 -5.17
CA ASN A 141 -2.04 -4.92 -4.38
C ASN A 141 -2.50 -3.46 -4.46
N ALA A 142 -3.16 -2.97 -3.40
CA ALA A 142 -3.64 -1.60 -3.29
C ALA A 142 -2.53 -0.56 -3.49
N CYS A 143 -1.29 -0.88 -3.11
CA CYS A 143 -0.13 0.00 -3.32
C CYS A 143 0.24 0.21 -4.80
N LEU A 144 -0.25 -0.61 -5.74
CA LEU A 144 0.00 -0.40 -7.18
C LEU A 144 -0.82 0.75 -7.76
N VAL A 145 -1.97 1.04 -7.15
CA VAL A 145 -2.87 2.12 -7.60
C VAL A 145 -2.64 3.31 -6.69
N LEU A 146 -2.08 4.39 -7.24
CA LEU A 146 -1.83 5.65 -6.51
C LEU A 146 -1.12 5.45 -5.16
N ASN A 147 -0.17 4.52 -5.09
CA ASN A 147 0.58 4.17 -3.87
C ASN A 147 -0.33 3.83 -2.67
N GLY A 148 -1.52 3.26 -2.91
CA GLY A 148 -2.48 2.96 -1.85
C GLY A 148 -2.97 4.18 -1.07
N GLY A 149 -2.84 5.38 -1.64
CA GLY A 149 -3.13 6.65 -0.98
C GLY A 149 -2.00 7.17 -0.09
N CYS A 150 -0.85 6.48 -0.01
CA CYS A 150 0.27 6.88 0.84
C CYS A 150 1.18 7.93 0.17
N GLU A 151 1.62 8.92 0.94
CA GLU A 151 2.56 9.94 0.47
C GLU A 151 3.98 9.37 0.27
N ASP A 152 4.54 8.72 1.29
CA ASP A 152 5.91 8.20 1.27
C ASP A 152 5.94 6.70 0.93
N ILE A 153 5.70 5.84 1.92
CA ILE A 153 5.88 4.38 1.79
C ILE A 153 4.54 3.68 1.99
N CYS A 154 4.07 2.95 0.98
CA CYS A 154 2.94 2.04 1.09
C CYS A 154 3.41 0.61 1.38
N THR A 155 2.86 0.01 2.42
CA THR A 155 3.05 -1.39 2.77
C THR A 155 1.70 -2.05 2.96
N LEU A 156 1.56 -3.33 2.62
CA LEU A 156 0.33 -4.06 2.91
C LEU A 156 0.41 -4.76 4.27
N ASP A 157 -0.71 -4.78 4.98
CA ASP A 157 -0.86 -5.54 6.22
C ASP A 157 -1.13 -7.04 5.97
N ALA A 158 -1.42 -7.79 7.03
CA ALA A 158 -1.74 -9.22 6.93
C ALA A 158 -3.09 -9.50 6.22
N ALA A 159 -4.00 -8.53 6.21
CA ALA A 159 -5.30 -8.60 5.54
C ALA A 159 -5.23 -8.16 4.07
N GLY A 160 -4.16 -7.47 3.67
CA GLY A 160 -4.00 -6.88 2.34
C GLY A 160 -4.37 -5.40 2.25
N GLU A 161 -4.61 -4.74 3.38
CA GLU A 161 -4.94 -3.32 3.46
C GLU A 161 -3.66 -2.45 3.41
N PRO A 162 -3.70 -1.28 2.75
CA PRO A 162 -2.56 -0.38 2.68
C PRO A 162 -2.31 0.32 4.03
N ILE A 163 -1.09 0.21 4.52
CA ILE A 163 -0.54 0.92 5.67
C ILE A 163 0.56 1.86 5.16
N CYS A 164 0.36 3.15 5.43
CA CYS A 164 1.34 4.17 5.09
C CYS A 164 2.36 4.36 6.20
N SER A 165 3.61 4.55 5.81
CA SER A 165 4.72 4.90 6.71
C SER A 165 5.61 5.96 6.08
N CYS A 166 6.34 6.68 6.93
CA CYS A 166 7.08 7.86 6.54
C CYS A 166 8.59 7.62 6.52
N PHE A 167 9.32 8.39 5.72
CA PHE A 167 10.79 8.38 5.78
C PHE A 167 11.30 8.90 7.14
N PRO A 168 12.53 8.48 7.56
CA PRO A 168 13.10 8.92 8.83
C PRO A 168 13.12 10.45 8.98
N GLY A 169 12.58 10.96 10.10
CA GLY A 169 12.43 12.40 10.38
C GLY A 169 11.06 12.97 10.04
N ARG A 170 10.14 12.15 9.51
CA ARG A 170 8.72 12.49 9.31
C ARG A 170 7.83 11.55 10.11
N GLU A 171 6.69 12.06 10.57
CA GLU A 171 5.66 11.34 11.32
C GLU A 171 4.34 11.34 10.55
N LEU A 172 3.54 10.30 10.74
CA LEU A 172 2.27 10.12 10.05
C LEU A 172 1.21 11.07 10.65
N ILE A 173 0.53 11.82 9.79
CA ILE A 173 -0.49 12.82 10.18
C ILE A 173 -1.82 12.11 10.51
N VAL A 174 -2.66 12.77 11.32
CA VAL A 174 -4.06 12.38 11.59
C VAL A 174 -4.80 12.26 10.25
N GLY A 175 -5.14 11.03 9.86
CA GLY A 175 -5.63 10.68 8.51
C GLY A 175 -4.87 9.52 7.87
N GLY A 176 -3.72 9.12 8.43
CA GLY A 176 -3.09 7.82 8.14
C GLY A 176 -2.43 7.68 6.77
N THR A 177 -2.45 8.71 5.92
CA THR A 177 -1.98 8.67 4.52
C THR A 177 -0.78 9.57 4.24
N ARG A 178 -0.57 10.63 5.03
CA ARG A 178 0.44 11.68 4.79
C ARG A 178 1.46 11.82 5.91
N CYS A 179 2.61 12.39 5.57
CA CYS A 179 3.80 12.45 6.41
C CYS A 179 4.28 13.88 6.64
N ALA A 180 4.64 14.25 7.87
CA ALA A 180 5.08 15.61 8.23
C ALA A 180 6.34 15.59 9.12
N SER A 181 7.24 16.58 8.99
CA SER A 181 8.37 16.71 9.92
C SER A 181 7.89 17.14 11.32
N SER A 182 8.56 16.72 12.40
CA SER A 182 8.09 16.99 13.77
C SER A 182 8.15 18.48 14.19
N ASP A 183 8.58 19.40 13.31
CA ASP A 183 9.15 20.69 13.70
C ASP A 183 8.31 21.93 13.30
N THR A 184 6.98 21.84 13.24
CA THR A 184 6.16 23.02 12.86
C THR A 184 4.80 23.12 13.56
N ASN A 185 4.54 24.30 14.14
CA ASN A 185 3.29 24.72 14.79
C ASN A 185 2.16 24.99 13.75
N CYS A 186 1.70 23.97 13.01
CA CYS A 186 0.43 24.07 12.30
C CYS A 186 -0.73 23.78 13.28
N THR A 187 -1.81 24.56 13.22
CA THR A 187 -3.05 24.28 13.97
C THR A 187 -3.75 23.05 13.42
N ALA A 188 -4.58 22.37 14.23
CA ALA A 188 -5.30 21.16 13.81
C ALA A 188 -6.16 21.36 12.54
N ASP A 189 -6.69 22.57 12.32
CA ASP A 189 -7.53 22.91 11.16
C ASP A 189 -6.74 23.41 9.94
N SER A 190 -5.42 23.31 9.96
CA SER A 190 -4.56 23.70 8.84
C SER A 190 -3.97 22.47 8.15
N PHE A 191 -4.05 22.46 6.82
CA PHE A 191 -3.35 21.50 5.99
C PHE A 191 -1.88 21.89 5.88
N ARG A 192 -1.00 20.90 5.96
CA ARG A 192 0.43 21.09 5.89
C ARG A 192 0.98 20.57 4.56
N CYS A 193 1.61 21.46 3.81
CA CYS A 193 2.31 21.17 2.57
C CYS A 193 3.54 20.30 2.83
N SER A 194 3.98 19.53 1.83
CA SER A 194 5.23 18.76 1.91
C SER A 194 6.46 19.70 1.97
N SER A 195 6.29 20.97 1.58
CA SER A 195 7.24 22.07 1.74
C SER A 195 7.24 22.74 3.13
N ASP A 196 6.60 22.13 4.14
CA ASP A 196 6.47 22.63 5.52
C ASP A 196 5.66 23.93 5.73
N ALA A 197 4.95 24.40 4.69
CA ALA A 197 3.99 25.51 4.83
C ALA A 197 2.64 25.02 5.36
N CYS A 198 1.92 25.85 6.13
CA CYS A 198 0.53 25.55 6.55
C CYS A 198 -0.44 26.42 5.75
N ILE A 199 -1.47 25.82 5.18
CA ILE A 199 -2.60 26.49 4.55
C ILE A 199 -3.92 26.05 5.23
N PRO A 200 -5.00 26.84 5.16
CA PRO A 200 -6.32 26.40 5.64
C PRO A 200 -6.81 25.11 4.97
N TYR A 201 -7.45 24.23 5.75
CA TYR A 201 -7.91 22.92 5.25
C TYR A 201 -8.88 22.99 4.05
N HIS A 202 -9.70 24.03 3.93
CA HIS A 202 -10.65 24.19 2.82
C HIS A 202 -9.99 24.57 1.47
N LEU A 203 -8.73 24.99 1.47
CA LEU A 203 -7.96 25.38 0.26
C LEU A 203 -7.19 24.21 -0.35
N THR A 204 -7.61 22.98 -0.07
CA THR A 204 -6.96 21.78 -0.58
C THR A 204 -7.93 21.04 -1.48
N CYS A 205 -7.42 20.46 -2.57
CA CYS A 205 -8.21 19.84 -3.62
C CYS A 205 -9.24 20.80 -4.23
N ASP A 206 -8.92 22.09 -4.33
CA ASP A 206 -9.76 23.12 -4.94
C ASP A 206 -9.33 23.49 -6.38
N GLY A 207 -8.33 22.78 -6.91
CA GLY A 207 -7.78 22.97 -8.25
C GLY A 207 -6.73 24.09 -8.35
N ILE A 208 -6.36 24.72 -7.23
CA ILE A 208 -5.37 25.79 -7.18
C ILE A 208 -4.26 25.39 -6.21
N GLY A 209 -3.01 25.34 -6.70
CA GLY A 209 -1.86 25.08 -5.85
C GLY A 209 -1.54 26.27 -4.95
N HIS A 210 -1.98 26.20 -3.69
CA HIS A 210 -1.65 27.14 -2.62
C HIS A 210 -0.31 26.81 -1.96
N CYS A 211 0.10 25.54 -1.98
CA CYS A 211 1.43 25.15 -1.56
C CYS A 211 2.48 25.48 -2.62
N ALA A 212 3.72 25.79 -2.18
CA ALA A 212 4.84 26.08 -3.10
C ALA A 212 5.23 24.88 -3.98
N ASP A 213 4.96 23.68 -3.49
CA ASP A 213 5.12 22.39 -4.18
C ASP A 213 3.81 21.86 -4.79
N SER A 214 2.70 22.60 -4.63
CA SER A 214 1.34 22.18 -5.02
C SER A 214 0.90 20.85 -4.42
N SER A 215 1.44 20.48 -3.25
CA SER A 215 1.09 19.25 -2.53
C SER A 215 -0.34 19.20 -1.97
N ASP A 216 -1.01 20.35 -1.93
CA ASP A 216 -2.44 20.51 -1.62
C ASP A 216 -3.36 20.00 -2.73
N GLU A 217 -2.85 19.89 -3.95
CA GLU A 217 -3.56 19.41 -5.14
C GLU A 217 -3.03 18.05 -5.63
N ASP A 218 -2.37 17.30 -4.73
CA ASP A 218 -1.86 15.98 -5.08
C ASP A 218 -3.02 15.02 -5.38
N THR A 219 -3.02 14.48 -6.61
CA THR A 219 -4.01 13.51 -7.07
C THR A 219 -4.16 12.30 -6.17
N THR A 220 -3.08 11.83 -5.54
CA THR A 220 -3.12 10.68 -4.60
C THR A 220 -3.87 11.05 -3.32
N TYR A 221 -3.65 12.26 -2.81
CA TYR A 221 -4.32 12.79 -1.64
C TYR A 221 -5.80 13.07 -1.92
N CYS A 222 -6.12 13.80 -2.98
CA CYS A 222 -7.49 14.19 -3.31
C CYS A 222 -8.38 13.00 -3.72
N ALA A 223 -7.78 11.90 -4.20
CA ALA A 223 -8.54 10.70 -4.54
C ALA A 223 -9.03 9.91 -3.32
N PHE A 224 -8.26 9.90 -2.21
CA PHE A 224 -8.54 9.10 -1.01
C PHE A 224 -8.86 9.96 0.22
N ARG A 225 -9.18 11.24 0.01
CA ARG A 225 -9.46 12.16 1.10
C ARG A 225 -10.85 11.93 1.69
N GLU A 226 -10.92 11.92 3.01
CA GLU A 226 -12.15 12.05 3.79
C GLU A 226 -12.13 13.39 4.54
N CYS A 227 -13.25 14.12 4.51
CA CYS A 227 -13.37 15.40 5.19
C CYS A 227 -13.49 15.22 6.72
N HIS A 228 -12.85 16.10 7.50
CA HIS A 228 -12.92 16.06 8.96
C HIS A 228 -14.30 16.48 9.50
N ASP A 229 -14.60 16.14 10.76
CA ASP A 229 -15.85 16.53 11.43
C ASP A 229 -16.03 18.06 11.38
N GLY A 230 -17.19 18.51 10.89
CA GLY A 230 -17.49 19.93 10.65
C GLY A 230 -17.26 20.42 9.21
N TYR A 231 -16.81 19.53 8.32
CA TYR A 231 -16.73 19.77 6.88
C TYR A 231 -17.62 18.78 6.10
N PHE A 232 -18.25 19.27 5.04
CA PHE A 232 -19.02 18.48 4.09
C PHE A 232 -18.15 18.06 2.90
N GLN A 233 -18.23 16.78 2.52
CA GLN A 233 -17.52 16.22 1.38
C GLN A 233 -18.35 16.34 0.09
N CYS A 234 -17.87 17.19 -0.82
CA CYS A 234 -18.44 17.38 -2.15
C CYS A 234 -18.23 16.15 -3.04
N SER A 235 -18.98 16.04 -4.15
CA SER A 235 -18.84 14.90 -5.07
C SER A 235 -17.48 14.85 -5.79
N ASN A 236 -16.81 15.99 -5.89
CA ASN A 236 -15.45 16.14 -6.40
C ASN A 236 -14.35 15.96 -5.32
N ASN A 237 -14.67 15.40 -4.14
CA ASN A 237 -13.76 15.21 -2.99
C ASN A 237 -13.19 16.51 -2.39
N ARG A 238 -13.79 17.67 -2.70
CA ARG A 238 -13.50 18.93 -2.02
C ARG A 238 -14.20 18.97 -0.67
N CYS A 239 -13.59 19.65 0.31
CA CYS A 239 -14.19 19.86 1.61
C CYS A 239 -14.59 21.33 1.77
N VAL A 240 -15.89 21.57 1.97
CA VAL A 240 -16.45 22.86 2.36
C VAL A 240 -16.92 22.78 3.81
N PHE A 241 -17.03 23.91 4.51
CA PHE A 241 -17.55 23.88 5.88
C PHE A 241 -19.02 23.46 5.88
N ASP A 242 -19.46 22.78 6.94
CA ASP A 242 -20.85 22.30 7.06
C ASP A 242 -21.87 23.45 6.99
N ASN A 243 -21.53 24.64 7.50
CA ASN A 243 -22.37 25.84 7.41
C ASN A 243 -22.44 26.48 6.00
N HIS A 244 -21.64 25.98 5.06
CA HIS A 244 -21.69 26.34 3.63
C HIS A 244 -22.52 25.36 2.81
N THR A 245 -23.11 24.34 3.44
CA THR A 245 -24.11 23.50 2.78
C THR A 245 -25.45 24.24 2.71
N CYS A 246 -26.17 24.11 1.59
CA CYS A 246 -27.54 24.62 1.45
C CYS A 246 -27.70 26.14 1.67
N ASN A 247 -26.71 26.94 1.24
CA ASN A 247 -26.69 28.39 1.41
C ASN A 247 -27.01 29.15 0.10
N ASN A 248 -27.46 28.45 -0.94
CA ASN A 248 -27.67 28.95 -2.31
C ASN A 248 -26.39 29.44 -3.01
N MET A 249 -25.21 29.02 -2.56
CA MET A 249 -23.93 29.29 -3.21
C MET A 249 -23.26 27.98 -3.59
N ASN A 250 -22.67 27.93 -4.79
CA ASN A 250 -21.90 26.77 -5.22
C ASN A 250 -20.47 26.88 -4.67
N ASP A 251 -20.31 26.60 -3.38
CA ASP A 251 -19.04 26.58 -2.68
C ASP A 251 -18.21 25.34 -3.07
N CYS A 252 -18.84 24.21 -3.40
CA CYS A 252 -18.15 23.00 -3.89
C CYS A 252 -17.53 23.18 -5.30
N GLY A 253 -18.07 24.09 -6.12
CA GLY A 253 -17.74 24.28 -7.54
C GLY A 253 -18.52 23.35 -8.48
N ASP A 254 -18.98 22.19 -8.00
CA ASP A 254 -19.81 21.21 -8.74
C ASP A 254 -21.30 21.25 -8.36
N GLY A 255 -21.67 22.05 -7.36
CA GLY A 255 -23.03 22.22 -6.83
C GLY A 255 -23.48 21.14 -5.86
N SER A 256 -22.57 20.24 -5.42
CA SER A 256 -22.93 19.10 -4.55
C SER A 256 -23.41 19.49 -3.16
N ASP A 257 -22.93 20.63 -2.67
CA ASP A 257 -23.33 21.30 -1.42
C ASP A 257 -24.79 21.76 -1.41
N GLU A 258 -25.40 21.89 -2.59
CA GLU A 258 -26.80 22.31 -2.75
C GLU A 258 -27.71 21.15 -3.17
N LEU A 259 -27.14 19.94 -3.32
CA LEU A 259 -27.89 18.74 -3.65
C LEU A 259 -28.32 18.03 -2.36
N ASN A 260 -29.62 17.79 -2.23
CA ASN A 260 -30.23 17.02 -1.13
C ASN A 260 -30.27 17.73 0.25
N CYS A 261 -30.50 19.04 0.23
CA CYS A 261 -30.87 19.81 1.42
C CYS A 261 -32.19 19.31 2.02
N THR A 262 -32.11 18.60 3.14
CA THR A 262 -33.29 18.35 3.98
C THR A 262 -33.47 19.55 4.88
N CYS A 263 -34.46 20.39 4.61
CA CYS A 263 -34.82 21.49 5.53
C CYS A 263 -35.36 20.88 6.84
N THR A 264 -34.46 20.50 7.77
CA THR A 264 -34.80 19.79 9.01
C THR A 264 -34.94 20.71 10.21
N ASP A 265 -34.51 21.96 10.10
CA ASP A 265 -34.76 22.95 11.14
C ASP A 265 -36.14 23.59 10.93
N GLU A 266 -36.94 23.64 12.00
CA GLU A 266 -38.24 24.35 12.11
C GLU A 266 -38.19 25.81 11.63
N SER A 267 -36.99 26.37 11.47
CA SER A 267 -36.72 27.71 10.98
C SER A 267 -36.66 27.83 9.46
N HIS A 268 -36.77 26.75 8.68
CA HIS A 268 -36.66 26.78 7.21
C HIS A 268 -37.90 26.17 6.51
N PHE A 269 -38.40 26.85 5.48
CA PHE A 269 -39.50 26.40 4.63
C PHE A 269 -38.96 25.83 3.32
N ARG A 270 -39.46 24.67 2.90
CA ARG A 270 -39.09 24.03 1.64
C ARG A 270 -40.02 24.49 0.52
N CYS A 271 -39.49 25.22 -0.46
CA CYS A 271 -40.18 25.56 -1.70
C CYS A 271 -40.58 24.29 -2.47
N ALA A 272 -41.62 24.35 -3.30
CA ALA A 272 -42.01 23.23 -4.16
C ALA A 272 -40.92 22.89 -5.21
N SER A 273 -40.08 23.87 -5.55
CA SER A 273 -38.87 23.74 -6.37
C SER A 273 -37.73 22.97 -5.71
N GLY A 274 -37.80 22.70 -4.40
CA GLY A 274 -36.77 22.00 -3.64
C GLY A 274 -35.74 22.88 -2.93
N THR A 275 -35.79 24.20 -3.15
CA THR A 275 -34.97 25.21 -2.45
C THR A 275 -35.48 25.44 -1.02
N CYS A 276 -34.59 25.61 -0.04
CA CYS A 276 -34.96 25.97 1.33
C CYS A 276 -34.81 27.49 1.51
N ILE A 277 -35.83 28.15 2.05
CA ILE A 277 -35.78 29.55 2.49
C ILE A 277 -36.00 29.61 4.01
N LEU A 278 -35.69 30.72 4.68
CA LEU A 278 -36.08 30.88 6.09
C LEU A 278 -37.62 30.93 6.19
N SER A 279 -38.17 30.29 7.22
CA SER A 279 -39.61 30.32 7.56
C SER A 279 -40.16 31.73 7.79
N SER A 280 -39.30 32.72 8.08
CA SER A 280 -39.67 34.13 8.17
C SER A 280 -40.03 34.76 6.83
N PHE A 281 -39.54 34.18 5.72
CA PHE A 281 -39.81 34.57 4.34
C PHE A 281 -41.03 33.82 3.77
N ARG A 282 -41.86 33.24 4.64
CA ARG A 282 -43.15 32.67 4.24
C ARG A 282 -44.24 33.70 4.50
N CYS A 283 -45.01 34.07 3.49
CA CYS A 283 -46.11 35.05 3.57
C CYS A 283 -45.63 36.49 3.85
N ASP A 284 -44.43 36.85 3.45
CA ASP A 284 -43.86 38.17 3.69
C ASP A 284 -44.10 39.15 2.54
N HIS A 285 -44.85 38.71 1.51
CA HIS A 285 -45.24 39.46 0.31
C HIS A 285 -44.13 39.63 -0.73
N ASP A 286 -42.96 39.04 -0.52
CA ASP A 286 -41.90 38.92 -1.52
C ASP A 286 -41.77 37.44 -1.95
N ALA A 287 -41.49 37.22 -3.23
CA ALA A 287 -41.33 35.87 -3.77
C ALA A 287 -39.85 35.46 -3.69
N ASP A 288 -39.47 34.78 -2.62
CA ASP A 288 -38.13 34.27 -2.37
C ASP A 288 -37.92 32.87 -2.97
N CYS A 289 -39.00 32.09 -3.13
CA CYS A 289 -38.96 30.88 -3.94
C CYS A 289 -38.97 31.21 -5.45
N LEU A 290 -38.13 30.50 -6.24
CA LEU A 290 -38.14 30.57 -7.71
C LEU A 290 -39.52 30.27 -8.34
N ASP A 291 -40.34 29.47 -7.66
CA ASP A 291 -41.70 29.10 -8.07
C ASP A 291 -42.79 29.84 -7.23
N ALA A 292 -42.40 30.87 -6.46
CA ALA A 292 -43.25 31.64 -5.55
C ALA A 292 -44.09 30.79 -4.59
N SER A 293 -43.65 29.56 -4.29
CA SER A 293 -44.38 28.60 -3.47
C SER A 293 -44.51 29.00 -2.01
N ASP A 294 -43.62 29.88 -1.56
CA ASP A 294 -43.62 30.56 -0.25
C ASP A 294 -44.78 31.52 -0.05
N GLU A 295 -45.25 32.14 -1.13
CA GLU A 295 -46.40 33.05 -1.15
C GLU A 295 -47.71 32.35 -1.55
N MET A 296 -47.65 31.06 -1.89
CA MET A 296 -48.83 30.26 -2.19
C MET A 296 -49.37 29.59 -0.92
N ASN A 297 -50.61 29.90 -0.57
CA ASN A 297 -51.35 29.34 0.59
C ASN A 297 -50.93 29.91 1.95
N CYS A 298 -50.77 31.24 1.95
CA CYS A 298 -50.99 32.13 3.07
C CYS A 298 -52.49 32.52 3.14
#